data_AF-A0A847IFU6-F1
#
_entry.id   AF-A0A847IFU6-F1
#
_cell.length_a   1.000
_cell.length_b   1.000
_cell.length_c   1.000
_cell.angle_alpha   90.00
_cell.angle_beta   90.00
_cell.angle_gamma   90.00
#
_symmetry.space_group_name_H-M   'P 1'
#
loop_
_entity.id
_entity.type
_entity.pdbx_description
1 polymer ?
#
loop_
_entity_poly.entity_id
_entity_poly.type
_entity_poly.pdbx_seq_one_letter_code
_entity_poly.pdbx_strand_id
1 'polypeptide(L)'
;MRHIALVSLPTCSLFLRTRPNCCRPRSTRRAAGPIVIYRTRPSTTVAHMSIGPRIPHPARRPRRRVGSALVGAVLVASTLAGCSDSDAETPTDPADLSGHTYLSNTVIGAPIPGGGPLVLSFDKNRMSANAGCNGHGGEVTFDGDTMTPGPLAGTMMACAPPHDETDRWVADLFGAPLTWHLDGTELTLSRGDQRVLLTEQQNRPITETRWQVTALVKNAGVTSSTVLEQRKPFFRIGTDGKLTGNTGCNSMTGTATVTGDVVDFSGIATTRMACEPEVAEVEQTVLAALNGPATVTVDGDEMSLTNRADGSVGLRLTAVGD
;
A
#
# COMPACT_ATOMS: atom_id res chain seq x y z
N MET A 1 55.97 -15.60 -29.38
CA MET A 1 56.57 -16.50 -30.39
C MET A 1 55.98 -17.88 -30.23
N ARG A 2 55.35 -18.40 -31.31
CA ARG A 2 55.23 -19.82 -31.75
C ARG A 2 54.74 -20.86 -30.70
N HIS A 3 53.69 -21.67 -30.92
CA HIS A 3 53.36 -22.45 -32.11
C HIS A 3 51.88 -22.87 -32.17
N ILE A 4 51.38 -22.92 -33.40
CA ILE A 4 50.20 -23.63 -33.89
C ILE A 4 50.46 -25.14 -33.90
N ALA A 5 49.46 -25.96 -33.58
CA ALA A 5 49.34 -27.32 -34.12
C ALA A 5 47.86 -27.72 -34.28
N LEU A 6 47.52 -28.11 -35.51
CA LEU A 6 46.27 -28.66 -36.01
C LEU A 6 46.22 -30.20 -35.80
N VAL A 7 45.14 -30.81 -36.33
CA VAL A 7 44.93 -32.25 -36.65
C VAL A 7 44.31 -33.03 -35.46
N SER A 8 43.25 -33.85 -35.56
CA SER A 8 42.66 -34.67 -36.63
C SER A 8 41.18 -35.01 -36.30
N LEU A 9 40.33 -35.14 -37.32
CA LEU A 9 39.16 -36.03 -37.29
C LEU A 9 39.61 -37.50 -37.41
N PRO A 10 38.77 -38.46 -37.00
CA PRO A 10 38.23 -39.37 -38.01
C PRO A 10 36.77 -39.81 -37.80
N THR A 11 36.30 -40.44 -38.87
CA THR A 11 34.97 -40.80 -39.34
C THR A 11 34.41 -42.13 -38.77
N CYS A 12 33.06 -42.22 -38.75
CA CYS A 12 32.15 -43.37 -38.93
C CYS A 12 32.58 -44.83 -38.66
N SER A 13 31.74 -45.55 -37.88
CA SER A 13 31.10 -46.86 -38.20
C SER A 13 30.14 -47.23 -37.05
N LEU A 14 28.82 -47.12 -37.19
CA LEU A 14 27.84 -48.10 -37.72
C LEU A 14 27.85 -49.47 -37.01
N PHE A 15 26.81 -49.77 -36.21
CA PHE A 15 26.19 -51.11 -36.18
C PHE A 15 24.74 -51.08 -35.69
N LEU A 16 23.92 -51.89 -36.36
CA LEU A 16 22.47 -51.96 -36.37
C LEU A 16 21.86 -52.63 -35.13
N ARG A 17 20.59 -52.28 -34.81
CA ARG A 17 19.52 -53.27 -34.58
C ARG A 17 18.10 -52.70 -34.75
N THR A 18 17.47 -53.12 -35.85
CA THR A 18 16.09 -53.62 -36.02
C THR A 18 14.88 -52.85 -35.43
N ARG A 19 14.06 -52.30 -36.35
CA ARG A 19 12.60 -52.03 -36.28
C ARG A 19 11.79 -53.37 -36.29
N PRO A 20 10.43 -53.44 -36.33
CA PRO A 20 9.38 -52.39 -36.31
C PRO A 20 8.16 -52.70 -35.38
N ASN A 21 7.31 -51.70 -35.11
CA ASN A 21 5.86 -51.87 -35.30
C ASN A 21 5.11 -50.54 -35.37
N CYS A 22 4.30 -50.45 -36.41
CA CYS A 22 3.38 -49.37 -36.76
C CYS A 22 2.15 -49.38 -35.85
N CYS A 23 1.69 -48.19 -35.43
CA CYS A 23 0.26 -47.87 -35.33
C CYS A 23 0.07 -46.35 -35.25
N ARG A 24 -0.59 -45.79 -36.28
CA ARG A 24 -1.18 -44.45 -36.30
C ARG A 24 -2.37 -44.38 -35.32
N PRO A 25 -2.70 -43.18 -34.81
CA PRO A 25 -3.98 -42.55 -35.22
C PRO A 25 -3.79 -41.06 -35.53
N ARG A 26 -4.21 -40.61 -36.72
CA ARG A 26 -5.51 -39.96 -37.01
C ARG A 26 -5.58 -38.51 -36.53
N SER A 27 -5.23 -37.60 -37.43
CA SER A 27 -5.52 -36.17 -37.35
C SER A 27 -7.03 -35.94 -37.35
N THR A 28 -7.55 -35.29 -36.34
CA THR A 28 -8.87 -34.65 -36.37
C THR A 28 -8.67 -33.16 -36.57
N ARG A 29 -8.90 -32.70 -37.80
CA ARG A 29 -9.18 -31.30 -38.11
C ARG A 29 -10.42 -30.90 -37.33
N ARG A 30 -10.30 -30.01 -36.34
CA ARG A 30 -11.45 -29.27 -35.81
C ARG A 30 -11.65 -28.04 -36.67
N ALA A 31 -12.80 -28.01 -37.34
CA ALA A 31 -13.27 -26.91 -38.14
C ALA A 31 -13.43 -25.64 -37.28
N ALA A 32 -12.91 -24.52 -37.78
CA ALA A 32 -13.25 -23.20 -37.30
C ALA A 32 -14.74 -22.93 -37.58
N GLY A 33 -15.50 -22.62 -36.54
CA GLY A 33 -16.87 -22.15 -36.67
C GLY A 33 -16.92 -20.73 -37.25
N PRO A 34 -18.03 -20.33 -37.89
CA PRO A 34 -18.15 -19.02 -38.52
C PRO A 34 -18.20 -17.90 -37.47
N ILE A 35 -17.39 -16.86 -37.71
CA ILE A 35 -17.42 -15.59 -36.99
C ILE A 35 -18.70 -14.84 -37.42
N VAL A 36 -19.65 -14.72 -36.51
CA VAL A 36 -20.84 -13.88 -36.68
C VAL A 36 -20.45 -12.44 -36.34
N ILE A 37 -20.30 -11.61 -37.37
CA ILE A 37 -20.07 -10.16 -37.22
C ILE A 37 -21.42 -9.49 -37.00
N TYR A 38 -21.73 -9.11 -35.76
CA TYR A 38 -22.87 -8.23 -35.47
C TYR A 38 -22.50 -6.79 -35.87
N ARG A 39 -23.07 -6.29 -36.97
CA ARG A 39 -23.12 -4.86 -37.29
C ARG A 39 -24.10 -4.17 -36.34
N THR A 40 -23.61 -3.47 -35.33
CA THR A 40 -24.41 -2.52 -34.56
C THR A 40 -24.65 -1.26 -35.39
N ARG A 41 -25.92 -0.97 -35.70
CA ARG A 41 -26.35 0.30 -36.30
C ARG A 41 -26.20 1.42 -35.27
N PRO A 42 -25.73 2.63 -35.65
CA PRO A 42 -25.83 3.79 -34.76
C PRO A 42 -27.30 4.25 -34.71
N SER A 43 -27.89 4.28 -33.51
CA SER A 43 -29.15 4.97 -33.27
C SER A 43 -28.86 6.47 -33.11
N THR A 44 -29.37 7.25 -34.04
CA THR A 44 -29.43 8.71 -33.96
C THR A 44 -30.54 9.07 -32.97
N THR A 45 -30.20 9.34 -31.71
CA THR A 45 -31.12 9.94 -30.75
C THR A 45 -30.97 11.45 -30.80
N VAL A 46 -31.98 12.10 -31.35
CA VAL A 46 -32.17 13.55 -31.37
C VAL A 46 -32.44 14.03 -29.94
N ALA A 47 -31.56 14.86 -29.40
CA ALA A 47 -31.77 15.55 -28.13
C ALA A 47 -32.76 16.71 -28.35
N HIS A 48 -33.98 16.58 -27.81
CA HIS A 48 -34.91 17.69 -27.67
C HIS A 48 -34.43 18.61 -26.54
N MET A 49 -33.90 19.77 -26.92
CA MET A 49 -33.51 20.86 -26.02
C MET A 49 -34.78 21.56 -25.52
N SER A 50 -35.19 21.26 -24.28
CA SER A 50 -36.29 21.94 -23.61
C SER A 50 -35.78 23.23 -22.97
N ILE A 51 -36.29 24.36 -23.45
CA ILE A 51 -35.96 25.72 -22.99
C ILE A 51 -36.75 25.99 -21.70
N GLY A 52 -36.05 26.07 -20.57
CA GLY A 52 -36.63 26.52 -19.29
C GLY A 52 -36.89 28.04 -19.26
N PRO A 53 -37.83 28.52 -18.42
CA PRO A 53 -38.30 29.90 -18.43
C PRO A 53 -37.29 30.89 -17.82
N ARG A 54 -37.25 32.09 -18.40
CA ARG A 54 -36.39 33.22 -18.03
C ARG A 54 -36.74 33.77 -16.65
N ILE A 55 -35.75 33.85 -15.78
CA ILE A 55 -35.80 34.56 -14.49
C ILE A 55 -35.70 36.07 -14.75
N PRO A 56 -36.62 36.92 -14.23
CA PRO A 56 -36.53 38.37 -14.39
C PRO A 56 -35.52 39.00 -13.42
N HIS A 57 -34.64 39.86 -13.95
CA HIS A 57 -33.72 40.70 -13.18
C HIS A 57 -34.45 41.88 -12.50
N PRO A 58 -34.10 42.24 -11.25
CA PRO A 58 -34.65 43.42 -10.60
C PRO A 58 -34.02 44.72 -11.12
N ALA A 59 -34.90 45.71 -11.31
CA ALA A 59 -34.62 47.05 -11.82
C ALA A 59 -33.69 47.88 -10.93
N ARG A 60 -32.68 48.51 -11.54
CA ARG A 60 -31.77 49.48 -10.90
C ARG A 60 -32.49 50.82 -10.69
N ARG A 61 -32.44 51.32 -9.45
CA ARG A 61 -32.90 52.67 -9.05
C ARG A 61 -31.99 53.78 -9.62
N PRO A 62 -32.52 54.98 -9.94
CA PRO A 62 -31.71 56.09 -10.43
C PRO A 62 -31.02 56.83 -9.27
N ARG A 63 -29.71 57.05 -9.38
CA ARG A 63 -28.94 57.92 -8.47
C ARG A 63 -29.05 59.38 -8.93
N ARG A 64 -29.44 60.24 -7.98
CA ARG A 64 -29.55 61.70 -8.09
C ARG A 64 -28.19 62.33 -8.46
N ARG A 65 -28.24 63.31 -9.36
CA ARG A 65 -27.15 64.26 -9.64
C ARG A 65 -27.14 65.35 -8.56
N VAL A 66 -25.98 65.62 -7.99
CA VAL A 66 -25.62 66.91 -7.39
C VAL A 66 -24.19 67.20 -7.84
N GLY A 67 -23.99 68.39 -8.41
CA GLY A 67 -22.73 68.83 -9.00
C GLY A 67 -21.88 69.70 -8.09
N SER A 68 -20.80 70.23 -8.70
CA SER A 68 -19.84 71.23 -8.20
C SER A 68 -18.76 70.67 -7.26
N ALA A 69 -17.46 70.97 -7.35
CA ALA A 69 -16.69 71.86 -8.22
C ALA A 69 -15.19 71.52 -8.12
N LEU A 70 -14.43 71.84 -9.18
CA LEU A 70 -13.09 72.42 -9.25
C LEU A 70 -11.91 71.96 -8.33
N VAL A 71 -10.79 71.73 -9.03
CA VAL A 71 -9.37 72.01 -8.69
C VAL A 71 -8.54 70.85 -8.13
N GLY A 72 -7.40 70.60 -8.79
CA GLY A 72 -6.22 69.96 -8.20
C GLY A 72 -5.64 68.82 -9.01
N ALA A 73 -4.92 69.13 -10.10
CA ALA A 73 -4.07 68.14 -10.78
C ALA A 73 -2.88 67.78 -9.87
N VAL A 74 -2.89 66.57 -9.33
CA VAL A 74 -1.74 65.94 -8.68
C VAL A 74 -1.30 64.78 -9.56
N LEU A 75 -0.10 64.90 -10.13
CA LEU A 75 0.62 63.82 -10.80
C LEU A 75 0.99 62.76 -9.76
N VAL A 76 0.23 61.66 -9.72
CA VAL A 76 0.58 60.46 -8.96
C VAL A 76 1.39 59.55 -9.88
N ALA A 77 2.68 59.41 -9.58
CA ALA A 77 3.57 58.44 -10.21
C ALA A 77 3.22 57.03 -9.70
N SER A 78 2.51 56.28 -10.52
CA SER A 78 2.19 54.87 -10.28
C SER A 78 3.37 53.98 -10.70
N THR A 79 4.29 53.69 -9.78
CA THR A 79 5.21 52.55 -9.95
C THR A 79 4.56 51.32 -9.34
N LEU A 80 4.24 50.36 -10.19
CA LEU A 80 3.68 49.05 -9.89
C LEU A 80 4.48 48.37 -8.76
N ALA A 81 3.89 48.29 -7.57
CA ALA A 81 4.24 47.25 -6.62
C ALA A 81 3.68 45.95 -7.20
N GLY A 82 4.54 45.14 -7.81
CA GLY A 82 4.20 43.78 -8.17
C GLY A 82 3.93 43.01 -6.88
N CYS A 83 2.67 42.66 -6.62
CA CYS A 83 2.34 41.63 -5.67
C CYS A 83 2.91 40.32 -6.23
N SER A 84 4.07 39.92 -5.72
CA SER A 84 4.50 38.53 -5.74
C SER A 84 3.64 37.79 -4.72
N ASP A 85 2.37 37.58 -5.05
CA ASP A 85 1.56 36.53 -4.42
C ASP A 85 1.92 35.25 -5.19
N SER A 86 3.06 34.72 -4.80
CA SER A 86 3.40 33.35 -5.10
C SER A 86 3.51 32.72 -3.73
N ASP A 87 2.38 32.17 -3.27
CA ASP A 87 2.40 30.97 -2.45
C ASP A 87 3.08 29.88 -3.29
N ALA A 88 4.39 30.04 -3.49
CA ALA A 88 5.27 28.94 -3.82
C ALA A 88 5.39 28.19 -2.51
N GLU A 89 4.45 27.27 -2.27
CA GLU A 89 4.53 26.29 -1.21
C GLU A 89 5.82 25.49 -1.43
N THR A 90 6.86 26.03 -0.81
CA THR A 90 8.26 25.58 -0.83
C THR A 90 8.33 24.34 0.06
N PRO A 91 9.24 23.41 -0.19
CA PRO A 91 9.22 22.05 0.32
C PRO A 91 8.92 21.97 1.81
N THR A 92 7.93 21.15 2.12
CA THR A 92 7.71 20.53 3.41
C THR A 92 9.04 20.02 3.96
N ASP A 93 9.25 20.09 5.27
CA ASP A 93 10.54 19.73 5.87
C ASP A 93 10.77 18.21 5.68
N PRO A 94 11.93 17.72 5.19
CA PRO A 94 12.21 16.29 5.15
C PRO A 94 12.00 15.57 6.49
N ALA A 95 12.11 16.29 7.61
CA ALA A 95 11.78 15.77 8.93
C ALA A 95 10.33 15.29 9.04
N ASP A 96 9.40 15.90 8.29
CA ASP A 96 7.97 15.57 8.29
C ASP A 96 7.67 14.21 7.62
N LEU A 97 8.61 13.66 6.85
CA LEU A 97 8.48 12.32 6.28
C LEU A 97 8.83 11.20 7.29
N SER A 98 9.61 11.53 8.34
CA SER A 98 10.19 10.54 9.24
C SER A 98 9.15 9.94 10.19
N GLY A 99 9.14 8.62 10.29
CA GLY A 99 8.18 7.88 11.14
C GLY A 99 6.84 7.59 10.46
N HIS A 100 6.70 7.95 9.19
CA HIS A 100 5.50 7.74 8.39
C HIS A 100 5.74 6.67 7.31
N THR A 101 4.67 5.94 6.98
CA THR A 101 4.62 5.00 5.85
C THR A 101 3.68 5.55 4.80
N TYR A 102 4.09 5.54 3.54
CA TYR A 102 3.34 6.04 2.39
C TYR A 102 3.05 4.91 1.41
N LEU A 103 1.83 4.86 0.90
CA LEU A 103 1.37 3.86 -0.07
C LEU A 103 1.03 4.55 -1.39
N SER A 104 1.58 4.06 -2.51
CA SER A 104 1.23 4.61 -3.82
C SER A 104 -0.24 4.38 -4.14
N ASN A 105 -0.94 5.45 -4.48
CA ASN A 105 -2.32 5.42 -4.96
C ASN A 105 -2.37 5.52 -6.50
N THR A 106 -1.42 6.23 -7.10
CA THR A 106 -1.40 6.54 -8.54
C THR A 106 0.03 6.54 -9.05
N VAL A 107 0.23 5.92 -10.21
CA VAL A 107 1.50 5.94 -10.95
C VAL A 107 1.24 6.47 -12.35
N ILE A 108 1.89 7.57 -12.70
CA ILE A 108 1.88 8.17 -14.03
C ILE A 108 3.22 7.82 -14.70
N GLY A 109 3.15 7.27 -15.91
CA GLY A 109 4.31 6.75 -16.64
C GLY A 109 4.30 5.21 -16.70
N ALA A 110 5.43 4.57 -16.47
CA ALA A 110 5.54 3.12 -16.44
C ALA A 110 4.87 2.56 -15.17
N PRO A 111 3.85 1.68 -15.27
CA PRO A 111 3.16 1.13 -14.11
C PRO A 111 4.08 0.21 -13.31
N ILE A 112 3.79 0.06 -12.01
CA ILE A 112 4.47 -0.95 -11.18
C ILE A 112 4.10 -2.35 -11.70
N PRO A 113 5.08 -3.20 -12.05
CA PRO A 113 4.81 -4.58 -12.44
C PRO A 113 4.05 -5.32 -11.34
N GLY A 114 2.91 -5.90 -11.69
CA GLY A 114 2.01 -6.55 -10.72
C GLY A 114 1.09 -5.62 -9.92
N GLY A 115 1.11 -4.31 -10.20
CA GLY A 115 0.09 -3.37 -9.72
C GLY A 115 0.38 -2.66 -8.39
N GLY A 116 1.50 -2.96 -7.73
CA GLY A 116 1.88 -2.33 -6.47
C GLY A 116 0.96 -2.71 -5.29
N PRO A 117 0.83 -1.83 -4.27
CA PRO A 117 1.39 -0.48 -4.20
C PRO A 117 2.91 -0.49 -3.96
N LEU A 118 3.57 0.63 -4.27
CA LEU A 118 4.84 0.99 -3.65
C LEU A 118 4.58 1.42 -2.21
N VAL A 119 5.17 0.70 -1.26
CA VAL A 119 5.26 1.03 0.15
C VAL A 119 6.60 1.74 0.37
N LEU A 120 6.55 2.95 0.91
CA LEU A 120 7.71 3.80 1.14
C LEU A 120 7.68 4.30 2.58
N SER A 121 8.78 4.17 3.32
CA SER A 121 8.89 4.74 4.66
C SER A 121 10.23 5.42 4.86
N PHE A 122 10.26 6.39 5.77
CA PHE A 122 11.45 7.14 6.12
C PHE A 122 11.72 7.07 7.62
N ASP A 123 12.99 6.86 7.98
CA ASP A 123 13.49 7.02 9.34
C ASP A 123 14.72 7.94 9.27
N LYS A 124 14.50 9.23 9.57
CA LYS A 124 15.51 10.28 9.49
C LYS A 124 16.09 10.36 8.08
N ASN A 125 17.36 9.97 7.92
CA ASN A 125 18.08 9.98 6.65
C ASN A 125 18.13 8.60 5.99
N ARG A 126 17.24 7.67 6.38
CA ARG A 126 17.10 6.36 5.74
C ARG A 126 15.72 6.23 5.13
N MET A 127 15.66 5.52 4.01
CA MET A 127 14.43 5.16 3.34
C MET A 127 14.33 3.64 3.16
N SER A 128 13.11 3.14 3.15
CA SER A 128 12.77 1.77 2.77
C SER A 128 11.68 1.79 1.71
N ALA A 129 11.83 1.00 0.66
CA ALA A 129 10.92 0.91 -0.48
C ALA A 129 10.64 -0.56 -0.84
N ASN A 130 9.37 -0.91 -1.04
CA ASN A 130 8.95 -2.21 -1.56
C ASN A 130 7.74 -2.03 -2.47
N ALA A 131 7.79 -2.55 -3.69
CA ALA A 131 6.68 -2.45 -4.65
C ALA A 131 6.05 -3.80 -5.04
N GLY A 132 6.28 -4.85 -4.23
CA GLY A 132 5.64 -6.17 -4.37
C GLY A 132 6.57 -7.38 -4.51
N CYS A 133 7.90 -7.20 -4.45
CA CYS A 133 8.87 -8.30 -4.52
C CYS A 133 9.95 -8.18 -3.43
N ASN A 134 11.07 -7.54 -3.71
CA ASN A 134 12.12 -7.33 -2.72
C ASN A 134 11.96 -5.99 -1.97
N GLY A 135 12.36 -6.00 -0.71
CA GLY A 135 12.55 -4.77 0.06
C GLY A 135 13.89 -4.14 -0.31
N HIS A 136 13.89 -2.82 -0.48
CA HIS A 136 15.06 -2.00 -0.81
C HIS A 136 15.23 -0.95 0.28
N GLY A 137 16.45 -0.70 0.73
CA GLY A 137 16.70 0.31 1.74
C GLY A 137 18.09 0.91 1.66
N GLY A 138 18.22 2.16 2.08
CA GLY A 138 19.47 2.89 2.03
C GLY A 138 19.34 4.29 2.60
N GLU A 139 20.43 5.04 2.51
CA GLU A 139 20.44 6.44 2.93
C GLU A 139 19.76 7.31 1.88
N VAL A 140 19.20 8.43 2.31
CA VAL A 140 18.59 9.45 1.45
C VAL A 140 19.00 10.82 1.95
N THR A 141 19.30 11.71 1.01
CA THR A 141 19.62 13.12 1.29
C THR A 141 18.62 14.02 0.59
N PHE A 142 18.32 15.15 1.22
CA PHE A 142 17.38 16.14 0.71
C PHE A 142 18.09 17.48 0.55
N ASP A 143 17.91 18.12 -0.60
CA ASP A 143 18.35 19.48 -0.89
C ASP A 143 17.18 20.25 -1.51
N GLY A 144 16.46 21.00 -0.67
CA GLY A 144 15.17 21.59 -1.04
C GLY A 144 14.17 20.55 -1.54
N ASP A 145 13.68 20.72 -2.76
CA ASP A 145 12.70 19.84 -3.40
C ASP A 145 13.35 18.63 -4.08
N THR A 146 14.68 18.48 -3.96
CA THR A 146 15.43 17.40 -4.58
C THR A 146 15.77 16.33 -3.55
N MET A 147 15.23 15.13 -3.76
CA MET A 147 15.54 13.93 -3.00
C MET A 147 16.58 13.13 -3.77
N THR A 148 17.69 12.80 -3.12
CA THR A 148 18.77 11.97 -3.69
C THR A 148 18.93 10.71 -2.85
N PRO A 149 18.40 9.56 -3.30
CA PRO A 149 18.69 8.27 -2.71
C PRO A 149 20.18 7.93 -2.89
N GLY A 150 20.79 7.41 -1.83
CA GLY A 150 22.11 6.77 -1.89
C GLY A 150 22.02 5.34 -2.46
N PRO A 151 23.11 4.56 -2.39
CA PRO A 151 23.07 3.16 -2.78
C PRO A 151 22.03 2.39 -1.96
N LEU A 152 21.08 1.75 -2.65
CA LEU A 152 20.05 0.93 -2.02
C LEU A 152 20.49 -0.53 -1.99
N ALA A 153 20.46 -1.14 -0.80
CA ALA A 153 20.59 -2.58 -0.63
C ALA A 153 19.21 -3.23 -0.75
N GLY A 154 19.13 -4.38 -1.42
CA GLY A 154 17.89 -5.14 -1.59
C GLY A 154 17.99 -6.56 -1.07
N THR A 155 16.84 -7.17 -0.76
CA THR A 155 16.75 -8.62 -0.58
C THR A 155 16.86 -9.34 -1.93
N MET A 156 17.07 -10.66 -1.93
CA MET A 156 17.27 -11.47 -3.14
C MET A 156 16.21 -12.59 -3.25
N MET A 157 14.95 -12.25 -3.02
CA MET A 157 13.81 -13.13 -3.29
C MET A 157 13.57 -13.19 -4.80
N ALA A 158 13.35 -14.39 -5.34
CA ALA A 158 12.88 -14.55 -6.70
C ALA A 158 11.35 -14.47 -6.72
N CYS A 159 10.80 -13.56 -7.53
CA CYS A 159 9.36 -13.42 -7.73
C CYS A 159 8.95 -13.96 -9.09
N ALA A 160 7.71 -14.44 -9.20
CA ALA A 160 7.15 -14.86 -10.47
C ALA A 160 6.63 -13.65 -11.26
N PRO A 161 6.55 -13.73 -12.60
CA PRO A 161 5.88 -12.70 -13.39
C PRO A 161 4.44 -12.45 -12.94
N PRO A 162 3.97 -11.19 -12.94
CA PRO A 162 4.67 -9.98 -13.43
C PRO A 162 5.60 -9.30 -12.41
N HIS A 163 5.82 -9.86 -11.22
CA HIS A 163 6.53 -9.17 -10.14
C HIS A 163 8.07 -9.25 -10.27
N ASP A 164 8.60 -10.07 -11.18
CA ASP A 164 10.04 -10.24 -11.43
C ASP A 164 10.72 -8.98 -11.97
N GLU A 165 9.97 -8.04 -12.54
CA GLU A 165 10.48 -6.74 -13.01
C GLU A 165 10.34 -5.61 -11.98
N THR A 166 9.69 -5.87 -10.84
CA THR A 166 9.38 -4.85 -9.83
C THR A 166 10.63 -4.19 -9.26
N ASP A 167 11.66 -4.97 -8.94
CA ASP A 167 12.90 -4.44 -8.34
C ASP A 167 13.65 -3.53 -9.31
N ARG A 168 13.60 -3.84 -10.61
CA ARG A 168 14.14 -2.98 -11.66
C ARG A 168 13.36 -1.67 -11.73
N TRP A 169 12.02 -1.71 -11.63
CA TRP A 169 11.21 -0.50 -11.58
C TRP A 169 11.54 0.39 -10.37
N VAL A 170 11.76 -0.20 -9.18
CA VAL A 170 12.19 0.53 -7.96
C VAL A 170 13.58 1.13 -8.14
N ALA A 171 14.54 0.35 -8.65
CA ALA A 171 15.89 0.81 -8.93
C ALA A 171 15.93 1.92 -9.98
N ASP A 172 15.05 1.85 -10.99
CA ASP A 172 14.90 2.91 -11.97
C ASP A 172 14.33 4.17 -11.29
N LEU A 173 13.24 4.10 -10.51
CA LEU A 173 12.68 5.27 -9.83
C LEU A 173 13.70 5.99 -8.93
N PHE A 174 14.43 5.25 -8.10
CA PHE A 174 15.36 5.79 -7.09
C PHE A 174 16.83 5.84 -7.52
N GLY A 175 17.15 5.48 -8.77
CA GLY A 175 18.53 5.42 -9.27
C GLY A 175 19.17 6.76 -9.61
N ALA A 176 18.43 7.86 -9.50
CA ALA A 176 18.95 9.22 -9.65
C ALA A 176 18.14 10.18 -8.77
N PRO A 177 18.60 11.44 -8.59
CA PRO A 177 17.81 12.45 -7.91
C PRO A 177 16.42 12.60 -8.52
N LEU A 178 15.43 12.81 -7.68
CA LEU A 178 14.03 13.02 -8.03
C LEU A 178 13.49 14.24 -7.29
N THR A 179 12.46 14.87 -7.83
CA THR A 179 11.73 15.92 -7.12
C THR A 179 10.71 15.27 -6.19
N TRP A 180 10.56 15.82 -5.00
CA TRP A 180 9.58 15.37 -4.02
C TRP A 180 8.75 16.57 -3.52
N HIS A 181 7.51 16.29 -3.12
CA HIS A 181 6.62 17.29 -2.53
C HIS A 181 5.65 16.58 -1.60
N LEU A 182 5.55 17.03 -0.34
CA LEU A 182 4.55 16.57 0.61
C LEU A 182 3.53 17.69 0.84
N ASP A 183 2.25 17.40 0.63
CA ASP A 183 1.11 18.28 0.94
C ASP A 183 0.18 17.52 1.90
N GLY A 184 0.19 17.93 3.17
CA GLY A 184 -0.50 17.21 4.25
C GLY A 184 -0.04 15.75 4.33
N THR A 185 -0.89 14.81 3.91
CA THR A 185 -0.61 13.37 3.89
C THR A 185 -0.29 12.83 2.50
N GLU A 186 -0.26 13.68 1.46
CA GLU A 186 0.01 13.29 0.08
C GLU A 186 1.47 13.56 -0.29
N LEU A 187 2.21 12.49 -0.58
CA LEU A 187 3.58 12.56 -1.05
C LEU A 187 3.62 12.34 -2.56
N THR A 188 4.16 13.30 -3.30
CA THR A 188 4.40 13.18 -4.73
C THR A 188 5.90 13.04 -5.00
N LEU A 189 6.28 12.01 -5.75
CA LEU A 189 7.63 11.79 -6.26
C LEU A 189 7.63 11.94 -7.78
N SER A 190 8.58 12.69 -8.34
CA SER A 190 8.66 12.96 -9.78
C SER A 190 10.08 12.80 -10.33
N ARG A 191 10.22 12.01 -11.41
CA ARG A 191 11.48 11.81 -12.13
C ARG A 191 11.24 11.72 -13.63
N GLY A 192 11.58 12.78 -14.37
CA GLY A 192 11.28 12.87 -15.80
C GLY A 192 9.77 12.75 -16.04
N ASP A 193 9.35 11.78 -16.84
CA ASP A 193 7.93 11.51 -17.13
C ASP A 193 7.25 10.63 -16.06
N GLN A 194 8.02 10.04 -15.13
CA GLN A 194 7.50 9.20 -14.07
C GLN A 194 7.03 10.07 -12.91
N ARG A 195 5.79 9.88 -12.45
CA ARG A 195 5.28 10.46 -11.19
C ARG A 195 4.56 9.40 -10.36
N VAL A 196 4.84 9.37 -9.07
CA VAL A 196 4.19 8.48 -8.11
C VAL A 196 3.53 9.34 -7.05
N LEU A 197 2.21 9.21 -6.92
CA LEU A 197 1.45 9.84 -5.86
C LEU A 197 1.21 8.80 -4.79
N LEU A 198 1.63 9.10 -3.57
CA LEU A 198 1.49 8.27 -2.40
C LEU A 198 0.65 9.01 -1.35
N THR A 199 -0.06 8.25 -0.53
CA THR A 199 -0.77 8.77 0.63
C THR A 199 -0.21 8.12 1.88
N GLU A 200 -0.05 8.89 2.94
CA GLU A 200 0.32 8.39 4.26
C GLU A 200 -0.68 7.31 4.71
N GLN A 201 -0.15 6.18 5.15
CA GLN A 201 -0.91 5.09 5.73
C GLN A 201 -1.38 5.50 7.13
N GLN A 202 -2.70 5.48 7.32
CA GLN A 202 -3.30 5.73 8.63
C GLN A 202 -3.43 4.42 9.40
N ASN A 203 -3.02 4.45 10.67
CA ASN A 203 -3.22 3.35 11.59
C ASN A 203 -4.70 3.16 11.91
N ARG A 204 -5.16 1.90 11.93
CA ARG A 204 -6.50 1.59 12.43
C ARG A 204 -6.60 1.92 13.92
N PRO A 205 -7.76 2.41 14.39
CA PRO A 205 -7.95 2.61 15.81
C PRO A 205 -7.89 1.26 16.53
N ILE A 206 -7.25 1.21 17.70
CA ILE A 206 -7.20 0.00 18.53
C ILE A 206 -8.62 -0.44 18.92
N THR A 207 -9.47 0.54 19.26
CA THR A 207 -10.91 0.36 19.53
C THR A 207 -11.73 0.35 18.25
N GLU A 208 -12.91 -0.26 18.30
CA GLU A 208 -13.86 -0.43 17.19
C GLU A 208 -13.36 -1.24 15.99
N THR A 209 -12.07 -1.52 15.90
CA THR A 209 -11.49 -2.44 14.90
C THR A 209 -11.59 -3.88 15.38
N ARG A 210 -11.96 -4.78 14.47
CA ARG A 210 -11.89 -6.22 14.69
C ARG A 210 -10.51 -6.72 14.29
N TRP A 211 -9.75 -7.18 15.28
CA TRP A 211 -8.38 -7.68 15.12
C TRP A 211 -8.39 -9.20 15.09
N GLN A 212 -8.03 -9.80 13.96
CA GLN A 212 -7.91 -11.24 13.79
C GLN A 212 -6.46 -11.68 14.00
N VAL A 213 -6.24 -12.69 14.83
CA VAL A 213 -4.92 -13.27 15.09
C VAL A 213 -4.43 -14.02 13.85
N THR A 214 -3.26 -13.64 13.34
CA THR A 214 -2.59 -14.26 12.18
C THR A 214 -1.38 -15.10 12.59
N ALA A 215 -0.73 -14.75 13.69
CA ALA A 215 0.35 -15.55 14.27
C ALA A 215 0.44 -15.40 15.79
N LEU A 216 0.99 -16.42 16.44
CA LEU A 216 1.31 -16.43 17.86
C LEU A 216 2.79 -16.15 18.07
N VAL A 217 3.13 -15.43 19.14
CA VAL A 217 4.51 -15.16 19.54
C VAL A 217 4.79 -15.89 20.86
N LYS A 218 5.82 -16.73 20.89
CA LYS A 218 6.37 -17.39 22.09
C LYS A 218 7.89 -17.45 22.00
N ASN A 219 8.60 -17.00 23.04
CA ASN A 219 10.07 -17.06 23.12
C ASN A 219 10.76 -16.48 21.87
N ALA A 220 10.26 -15.32 21.38
CA ALA A 220 10.66 -14.67 20.12
C ALA A 220 10.38 -15.45 18.82
N GLY A 221 9.85 -16.67 18.90
CA GLY A 221 9.32 -17.39 17.75
C GLY A 221 7.97 -16.84 17.34
N VAL A 222 7.79 -16.55 16.05
CA VAL A 222 6.51 -16.17 15.44
C VAL A 222 6.00 -17.37 14.64
N THR A 223 4.85 -17.91 15.05
CA THR A 223 4.29 -19.12 14.45
C THR A 223 2.90 -18.84 13.88
N SER A 224 2.77 -18.99 12.56
CA SER A 224 1.49 -19.20 11.90
C SER A 224 1.18 -20.70 11.78
N SER A 225 -0.09 -21.07 11.67
CA SER A 225 -0.49 -22.47 11.53
C SER A 225 -1.83 -22.57 10.79
N THR A 226 -2.08 -23.74 10.18
CA THR A 226 -3.37 -24.04 9.56
C THR A 226 -4.53 -23.95 10.55
N VAL A 227 -4.28 -24.23 11.85
CA VAL A 227 -5.29 -24.07 12.90
C VAL A 227 -5.70 -22.60 13.05
N LEU A 228 -4.75 -21.66 13.06
CA LEU A 228 -5.05 -20.23 13.13
C LEU A 228 -5.85 -19.76 11.90
N GLU A 229 -5.45 -20.20 10.71
CA GLU A 229 -6.14 -19.84 9.47
C GLU A 229 -7.58 -20.34 9.41
N GLN A 230 -7.85 -21.54 9.96
CA GLN A 230 -9.18 -22.15 10.00
C GLN A 230 -10.05 -21.58 11.12
N ARG A 231 -9.48 -21.40 12.31
CA ARG A 231 -10.23 -20.99 13.52
C ARG A 231 -10.41 -19.48 13.62
N LYS A 232 -9.51 -18.70 13.02
CA LYS A 232 -9.54 -17.22 12.96
C LYS A 232 -9.90 -16.58 14.31
N PRO A 233 -9.11 -16.81 15.38
CA PRO A 233 -9.31 -16.12 16.64
C PRO A 233 -9.31 -14.60 16.39
N PHE A 234 -10.18 -13.88 17.06
CA PHE A 234 -10.26 -12.42 16.91
C PHE A 234 -10.75 -11.77 18.19
N PHE A 235 -10.48 -10.49 18.35
CA PHE A 235 -11.14 -9.65 19.33
C PHE A 235 -11.51 -8.27 18.76
N ARG A 236 -12.42 -7.60 19.45
CA ARG A 236 -12.76 -6.19 19.26
C ARG A 236 -12.95 -5.55 20.62
N ILE A 237 -12.41 -4.34 20.76
CA ILE A 237 -12.60 -3.50 21.96
C ILE A 237 -13.59 -2.40 21.58
N GLY A 238 -14.74 -2.36 22.24
CA GLY A 238 -15.69 -1.27 22.09
C GLY A 238 -15.19 0.04 22.70
N THR A 239 -15.75 1.16 22.26
CA THR A 239 -15.54 2.49 22.86
C THR A 239 -15.97 2.56 24.33
N ASP A 240 -16.82 1.64 24.78
CA ASP A 240 -17.22 1.43 26.18
C ASP A 240 -16.19 0.60 26.98
N GLY A 241 -15.07 0.22 26.36
CA GLY A 241 -14.03 -0.63 26.95
C GLY A 241 -14.40 -2.11 26.98
N LYS A 242 -15.52 -2.52 26.35
CA LYS A 242 -15.92 -3.93 26.33
C LYS A 242 -15.10 -4.72 25.33
N LEU A 243 -14.46 -5.79 25.79
CA LEU A 243 -13.79 -6.77 24.95
C LEU A 243 -14.78 -7.86 24.54
N THR A 244 -14.87 -8.14 23.24
CA THR A 244 -15.61 -9.29 22.69
C THR A 244 -14.77 -10.01 21.65
N GLY A 245 -14.94 -11.31 21.49
CA GLY A 245 -14.19 -12.06 20.50
C GLY A 245 -14.30 -13.57 20.64
N ASN A 246 -13.35 -14.28 20.06
CA ASN A 246 -13.16 -15.72 20.26
C ASN A 246 -11.67 -16.09 20.23
N THR A 247 -11.31 -17.14 20.95
CA THR A 247 -9.93 -17.66 21.08
C THR A 247 -9.61 -18.76 20.05
N GLY A 248 -10.50 -18.99 19.08
CA GLY A 248 -10.45 -20.09 18.10
C GLY A 248 -11.26 -21.32 18.51
N CYS A 249 -11.40 -21.57 19.82
CA CYS A 249 -12.26 -22.62 20.38
C CYS A 249 -13.50 -22.05 21.06
N ASN A 250 -13.28 -21.05 21.92
CA ASN A 250 -14.32 -20.49 22.78
C ASN A 250 -14.59 -19.03 22.44
N SER A 251 -15.83 -18.61 22.66
CA SER A 251 -16.15 -17.18 22.69
C SER A 251 -15.54 -16.57 23.95
N MET A 252 -15.05 -15.33 23.84
CA MET A 252 -14.50 -14.57 24.95
C MET A 252 -15.19 -13.22 25.11
N THR A 253 -15.31 -12.80 26.36
CA THR A 253 -15.77 -11.47 26.76
C THR A 253 -14.90 -10.95 27.89
N GLY A 254 -14.77 -9.64 28.02
CA GLY A 254 -14.04 -9.02 29.12
C GLY A 254 -14.08 -7.51 29.00
N THR A 255 -13.10 -6.84 29.58
CA THR A 255 -12.89 -5.41 29.41
C THR A 255 -11.44 -5.11 29.05
N ALA A 256 -11.23 -4.00 28.38
CA ALA A 256 -9.92 -3.49 28.02
C ALA A 256 -9.90 -1.97 28.17
N THR A 257 -8.87 -1.44 28.84
CA THR A 257 -8.62 0.01 28.92
C THR A 257 -7.42 0.35 28.05
N VAL A 258 -7.63 1.24 27.08
CA VAL A 258 -6.57 1.69 26.16
C VAL A 258 -5.99 3.01 26.67
N THR A 259 -4.67 3.09 26.80
CA THR A 259 -3.95 4.31 27.20
C THR A 259 -2.66 4.41 26.37
N GLY A 260 -2.67 5.24 25.33
CA GLY A 260 -1.55 5.33 24.39
C GLY A 260 -1.34 3.99 23.68
N ASP A 261 -0.13 3.44 23.79
CA ASP A 261 0.28 2.13 23.25
C ASP A 261 0.01 0.97 24.23
N VAL A 262 -0.61 1.24 25.38
CA VAL A 262 -0.91 0.24 26.41
C VAL A 262 -2.37 -0.17 26.32
N VAL A 263 -2.63 -1.47 26.33
CA VAL A 263 -3.97 -2.02 26.53
C VAL A 263 -3.97 -2.89 27.77
N ASP A 264 -4.74 -2.52 28.79
CA ASP A 264 -4.91 -3.30 30.00
C ASP A 264 -6.17 -4.15 29.92
N PHE A 265 -5.99 -5.46 29.71
CA PHE A 265 -7.05 -6.44 29.59
C PHE A 265 -7.42 -7.01 30.96
N SER A 266 -8.71 -7.02 31.29
CA SER A 266 -9.18 -7.51 32.57
C SER A 266 -10.53 -8.21 32.48
N GLY A 267 -10.84 -9.04 33.48
CA GLY A 267 -12.14 -9.72 33.58
C GLY A 267 -12.46 -10.64 32.39
N ILE A 268 -11.45 -11.18 31.71
CA ILE A 268 -11.68 -12.08 30.57
C ILE A 268 -12.32 -13.38 31.05
N ALA A 269 -13.48 -13.68 30.49
CA ALA A 269 -14.22 -14.91 30.66
C ALA A 269 -14.43 -15.58 29.30
N THR A 270 -14.34 -16.91 29.27
CA THR A 270 -14.56 -17.73 28.08
C THR A 270 -15.68 -18.73 28.29
N THR A 271 -16.29 -19.19 27.19
CA THR A 271 -17.07 -20.43 27.22
C THR A 271 -16.15 -21.63 27.52
N ARG A 272 -16.73 -22.78 27.90
CA ARG A 272 -15.97 -24.01 28.22
C ARG A 272 -16.30 -25.15 27.28
N MET A 273 -16.15 -24.91 25.98
CA MET A 273 -16.22 -25.95 24.96
C MET A 273 -14.92 -26.76 24.97
N ALA A 274 -15.05 -28.08 24.82
CA ALA A 274 -13.90 -28.95 24.60
C ALA A 274 -13.52 -28.92 23.11
N CYS A 275 -12.26 -28.62 22.81
CA CYS A 275 -11.71 -28.64 21.46
C CYS A 275 -10.51 -29.58 21.36
N GLU A 276 -10.08 -29.85 20.14
CA GLU A 276 -8.87 -30.63 19.86
C GLU A 276 -7.63 -29.98 20.50
N PRO A 277 -6.61 -30.78 20.91
CA PRO A 277 -5.46 -30.29 21.64
C PRO A 277 -4.75 -29.10 20.98
N GLU A 278 -4.59 -29.13 19.67
CA GLU A 278 -3.90 -28.09 18.89
C GLU A 278 -4.67 -26.76 18.92
N VAL A 279 -6.01 -26.81 18.97
CA VAL A 279 -6.86 -25.62 19.10
C VAL A 279 -6.82 -25.09 20.53
N ALA A 280 -6.79 -25.98 21.52
CA ALA A 280 -6.67 -25.60 22.92
C ALA A 280 -5.34 -24.89 23.22
N GLU A 281 -4.23 -25.28 22.57
CA GLU A 281 -2.94 -24.59 22.68
C GLU A 281 -2.97 -23.16 22.09
N VAL A 282 -3.67 -22.98 20.97
CA VAL A 282 -3.92 -21.65 20.38
C VAL A 282 -4.68 -20.79 21.38
N GLU A 283 -5.79 -21.31 21.92
CA GLU A 283 -6.61 -20.60 22.89
C GLU A 283 -5.80 -20.17 24.13
N GLN A 284 -5.01 -21.08 24.72
CA GLN A 284 -4.18 -20.77 25.88
C GLN A 284 -3.18 -19.64 25.60
N THR A 285 -2.60 -19.62 24.39
CA THR A 285 -1.64 -18.59 24.02
C THR A 285 -2.31 -17.24 23.80
N VAL A 286 -3.49 -17.22 23.18
CA VAL A 286 -4.29 -16.00 23.03
C VAL A 286 -4.66 -15.44 24.41
N LEU A 287 -5.17 -16.29 25.31
CA LEU A 287 -5.54 -15.85 26.66
C LEU A 287 -4.32 -15.38 27.47
N ALA A 288 -3.17 -16.03 27.35
CA ALA A 288 -1.94 -15.59 28.00
C ALA A 288 -1.48 -14.22 27.48
N ALA A 289 -1.56 -13.98 26.18
CA ALA A 289 -1.21 -12.68 25.60
C ALA A 289 -2.12 -11.55 26.09
N LEU A 290 -3.42 -11.85 26.27
CA LEU A 290 -4.45 -10.91 26.74
C LEU A 290 -4.60 -10.88 28.28
N ASN A 291 -3.65 -11.44 29.04
CA ASN A 291 -3.73 -11.46 30.51
C ASN A 291 -3.04 -10.23 31.11
N GLY A 292 -3.82 -9.19 31.43
CA GLY A 292 -3.32 -7.95 32.02
C GLY A 292 -2.78 -6.96 30.97
N PRO A 293 -1.78 -6.12 31.34
CA PRO A 293 -1.29 -5.08 30.46
C PRO A 293 -0.46 -5.63 29.30
N ALA A 294 -0.72 -5.13 28.09
CA ALA A 294 0.04 -5.41 26.88
C ALA A 294 0.50 -4.12 26.20
N THR A 295 1.68 -4.15 25.58
CA THR A 295 2.09 -3.12 24.62
C THR A 295 1.53 -3.49 23.25
N VAL A 296 0.97 -2.51 22.56
CA VAL A 296 0.40 -2.65 21.23
C VAL A 296 1.05 -1.64 20.29
N THR A 297 1.44 -2.10 19.11
CA THR A 297 1.88 -1.25 18.01
C THR A 297 1.00 -1.56 16.81
N VAL A 298 0.42 -0.52 16.22
CA VAL A 298 -0.39 -0.61 15.00
C VAL A 298 0.42 0.00 13.86
N ASP A 299 0.43 -0.69 12.73
CA ASP A 299 1.03 -0.25 11.46
C ASP A 299 0.03 -0.51 10.34
N GLY A 300 -0.74 0.52 9.98
CA GLY A 300 -1.88 0.41 9.09
C GLY A 300 -2.93 -0.58 9.59
N ASP A 301 -3.07 -1.69 8.87
CA ASP A 301 -4.00 -2.78 9.17
C ASP A 301 -3.35 -3.90 10.00
N GLU A 302 -2.06 -3.83 10.34
CA GLU A 302 -1.39 -4.82 11.16
C GLU A 302 -1.22 -4.33 12.60
N MET A 303 -1.27 -5.26 13.54
CA MET A 303 -1.05 -5.01 14.95
C MET A 303 -0.10 -6.06 15.53
N SER A 304 0.93 -5.59 16.23
CA SER A 304 1.70 -6.41 17.15
C SER A 304 1.27 -6.15 18.58
N LEU A 305 1.00 -7.22 19.32
CA LEU A 305 0.68 -7.17 20.75
C LEU A 305 1.69 -8.01 21.52
N THR A 306 2.23 -7.47 22.62
CA THR A 306 3.16 -8.17 23.52
C THR A 306 2.71 -7.98 24.96
N ASN A 307 2.56 -9.09 25.69
CA ASN A 307 2.18 -9.04 27.09
C ASN A 307 3.31 -8.42 27.93
N ARG A 308 2.98 -7.52 28.88
CA ARG A 308 4.00 -6.85 29.71
C ARG A 308 4.41 -7.65 30.94
N ALA A 309 3.56 -8.55 31.42
CA ALA A 309 3.92 -9.47 32.48
C ALA A 309 4.85 -10.58 31.96
N ASP A 310 4.69 -10.98 30.70
CA ASP A 310 5.56 -11.92 30.00
C ASP A 310 5.86 -11.44 28.57
N GLY A 311 6.98 -10.73 28.41
CA GLY A 311 7.42 -10.20 27.11
C GLY A 311 7.79 -11.27 26.07
N SER A 312 7.80 -12.56 26.45
CA SER A 312 8.00 -13.66 25.51
C SER A 312 6.71 -14.06 24.80
N VAL A 313 5.53 -13.63 25.29
CA VAL A 313 4.21 -13.98 24.78
C VAL A 313 3.56 -12.80 24.07
N GLY A 314 3.02 -13.05 22.88
CA GLY A 314 2.35 -12.02 22.09
C GLY A 314 1.56 -12.55 20.92
N LEU A 315 1.00 -11.63 20.13
CA LEU A 315 0.18 -11.90 18.96
C LEU A 315 0.63 -11.01 17.79
N ARG A 316 0.47 -11.53 16.58
CA ARG A 316 0.36 -10.74 15.35
C ARG A 316 -1.09 -10.79 14.91
N LEU A 317 -1.65 -9.63 14.60
CA LEU A 317 -3.04 -9.50 14.23
C LEU A 317 -3.17 -8.61 13.00
N THR A 318 -4.23 -8.84 12.24
CA THR A 318 -4.62 -8.01 11.10
C THR A 318 -6.05 -7.49 11.31
N ALA A 319 -6.30 -6.27 10.88
CA ALA A 319 -7.62 -5.66 10.88
C ALA A 319 -8.48 -6.35 9.82
N VAL A 320 -9.67 -6.78 10.21
CA VAL A 320 -10.64 -7.39 9.31
C VAL A 320 -11.93 -6.59 9.32
N GLY A 321 -12.62 -6.54 8.17
CA GLY A 321 -13.97 -6.01 8.10
C GLY A 321 -14.93 -6.81 9.00
N ASP A 322 -15.97 -6.14 9.49
CA ASP A 322 -17.02 -6.76 10.31
C ASP A 322 -17.79 -7.87 9.55
#